data_AF-A0A819HK19-F1
#
_entry.id   AF-A0A819HK19-F1
#
_cell.length_a   1.000
_cell.length_b   1.000
_cell.length_c   1.000
_cell.angle_alpha   90.00
_cell.angle_beta   90.00
_cell.angle_gamma   90.00
#
_symmetry.space_group_name_H-M   'P 1'
#
loop_
_entity.id
_entity.type
_entity.pdbx_description
1 polymer ?
#
loop_
_entity_poly.entity_id
_entity_poly.type
_entity_poly.pdbx_seq_one_letter_code
_entity_poly.pdbx_strand_id
1 'polypeptide(L)'
;MVSEQDLVDLRAKSSKESARLIIEKCAHPIYKDQLRDYFEHAPRFSFNQHISHDLKQALSWHIRLQETDLLHPDHQTTTRQF
;
A
#
# COMPACT_ATOMS: atom_id res chain seq x y z
N MET A 1 6.69 12.57 -3.04
CA MET A 1 6.13 11.51 -3.91
C MET A 1 5.30 12.18 -4.98
N VAL A 2 5.35 11.68 -6.22
CA VAL A 2 4.51 12.15 -7.33
C VAL A 2 3.85 10.90 -7.93
N SER A 3 2.56 10.99 -8.21
CA SER A 3 1.77 9.98 -8.94
C SER A 3 0.81 10.69 -9.90
N GLU A 4 0.10 9.94 -10.74
CA GLU A 4 -0.98 10.50 -11.56
C GLU A 4 -2.17 11.00 -10.73
N GLN A 5 -2.31 10.51 -9.49
CA GLN A 5 -3.38 10.91 -8.58
C GLN A 5 -3.09 12.27 -7.92
N ASP A 6 -1.88 12.46 -7.38
CA ASP A 6 -1.48 13.70 -6.70
C ASP A 6 0.05 13.78 -6.47
N LEU A 7 0.49 14.94 -5.98
CA LEU A 7 1.80 15.24 -5.43
C LEU A 7 1.73 15.35 -3.90
N VAL A 8 2.65 14.67 -3.21
CA VAL A 8 2.79 14.76 -1.75
C VAL A 8 4.21 15.12 -1.34
N ASP A 9 4.34 16.16 -0.53
CA ASP A 9 5.56 16.48 0.21
C ASP A 9 5.62 15.70 1.53
N LEU A 10 6.72 14.98 1.74
CA LEU A 10 6.96 14.12 2.90
C LEU A 10 8.03 14.69 3.84
N ARG A 11 8.57 15.87 3.55
CA ARG A 11 9.61 16.48 4.38
C ARG A 11 9.05 16.75 5.79
N ALA A 12 9.87 16.45 6.80
CA ALA A 12 9.54 16.62 8.22
C ALA A 12 8.28 15.85 8.69
N LYS A 13 7.91 14.75 8.02
CA LYS A 13 6.83 13.85 8.43
C LYS A 13 7.39 12.60 9.09
N SER A 14 6.71 12.11 10.12
CA SER A 14 6.98 10.78 10.69
C SER A 14 6.63 9.66 9.69
N SER A 15 7.07 8.44 9.95
CA SER A 15 6.75 7.27 9.12
C SER A 15 5.24 7.05 8.99
N LYS A 16 4.48 7.25 10.07
CA LYS A 16 3.01 7.09 10.07
C LYS A 16 2.30 8.19 9.28
N GLU A 17 2.72 9.45 9.46
CA GLU A 17 2.16 10.57 8.69
C GLU A 17 2.47 10.42 7.20
N SER A 18 3.69 10.01 6.87
CA SER A 18 4.11 9.76 5.50
C SER A 18 3.29 8.66 4.85
N ALA A 19 3.17 7.49 5.52
CA ALA A 19 2.36 6.38 5.04
C ALA A 19 0.91 6.81 4.80
N ARG A 20 0.28 7.50 5.77
CA ARG A 20 -1.08 8.00 5.63
C ARG A 20 -1.22 8.92 4.42
N LEU A 21 -0.33 9.90 4.24
CA LEU A 21 -0.41 10.83 3.11
C LEU A 21 -0.24 10.13 1.75
N ILE A 22 0.70 9.19 1.67
CA ILE A 22 0.92 8.40 0.45
C ILE A 22 -0.34 7.59 0.10
N ILE A 23 -0.91 6.88 1.07
CA ILE A 23 -2.11 6.08 0.88
C ILE A 23 -3.28 6.98 0.47
N GLU A 24 -3.46 8.11 1.15
CA GLU A 24 -4.62 8.98 0.92
C GLU A 24 -4.56 9.79 -0.37
N LYS A 25 -3.37 10.13 -0.88
CA LYS A 25 -3.26 11.06 -2.01
C LYS A 25 -2.67 10.44 -3.26
N CYS A 26 -1.73 9.51 -3.12
CA CYS A 26 -0.99 8.99 -4.27
C CYS A 26 -1.34 7.56 -4.67
N ALA A 27 -1.96 6.79 -3.78
CA ALA A 27 -2.32 5.41 -4.11
C ALA A 27 -3.46 5.38 -5.14
N HIS A 28 -3.32 4.51 -6.14
CA HIS A 28 -4.38 4.28 -7.12
C HIS A 28 -5.67 3.80 -6.40
N PRO A 29 -6.87 4.28 -6.81
CA PRO A 29 -8.12 4.00 -6.12
C PRO A 29 -8.38 2.51 -5.83
N ILE A 30 -8.03 1.63 -6.77
CA ILE A 30 -8.20 0.16 -6.62
C ILE A 30 -7.44 -0.40 -5.41
N TYR A 31 -6.23 0.10 -5.11
CA TYR A 31 -5.38 -0.47 -4.06
C TYR A 31 -5.49 0.28 -2.73
N LYS A 32 -6.17 1.43 -2.72
CA LYS A 32 -6.21 2.35 -1.58
C LYS A 32 -6.78 1.70 -0.33
N ASP A 33 -7.88 0.96 -0.48
CA ASP A 33 -8.54 0.33 0.66
C ASP A 33 -7.73 -0.83 1.23
N GLN A 34 -7.04 -1.61 0.40
CA GLN A 34 -6.13 -2.66 0.87
C GLN A 34 -4.92 -2.08 1.62
N LEU A 35 -4.38 -0.95 1.13
CA LEU A 35 -3.30 -0.23 1.79
C LEU A 35 -3.73 0.33 3.16
N ARG A 36 -4.94 0.88 3.24
CA ARG A 36 -5.52 1.37 4.51
C ARG A 36 -5.68 0.23 5.51
N ASP A 37 -6.27 -0.88 5.09
CA ASP A 37 -6.49 -2.05 5.95
C ASP A 37 -5.15 -2.58 6.49
N TYR A 38 -4.14 -2.75 5.63
CA TYR A 38 -2.80 -3.14 6.07
C TYR A 38 -2.20 -2.16 7.08
N PHE A 39 -2.29 -0.85 6.81
CA PHE A 39 -1.75 0.20 7.68
C PHE A 39 -2.44 0.26 9.04
N GLU A 40 -3.76 0.06 9.10
CA GLU A 40 -4.55 0.06 10.32
C GLU A 40 -4.38 -1.23 11.14
N HIS A 41 -4.13 -2.35 10.46
CA HIS A 41 -3.93 -3.66 11.08
C HIS A 41 -2.51 -3.85 11.62
N ALA A 42 -1.49 -3.38 10.91
CA ALA A 42 -0.08 -3.62 11.21
C ALA A 42 0.35 -3.28 12.66
N PRO A 43 -0.13 -2.20 13.32
CA PRO A 43 0.23 -1.88 14.70
C PRO A 43 -0.14 -2.97 15.72
N ARG A 44 -1.10 -3.85 15.41
CA ARG A 44 -1.52 -4.95 16.30
C ARG A 44 -0.54 -6.12 16.32
N PHE A 45 0.26 -6.28 15.26
CA PHE A 45 1.18 -7.40 15.06
C PHE A 45 2.64 -6.97 15.07
N SER A 46 2.89 -5.67 15.06
CA SER A 46 4.24 -5.16 15.00
C SER A 46 4.91 -5.14 16.37
N PHE A 47 6.15 -5.65 16.42
CA PHE A 47 7.01 -5.58 17.60
C PHE A 47 7.38 -4.14 17.96
N ASN A 48 7.41 -3.22 16.98
CA ASN A 48 7.68 -1.80 17.19
C ASN A 48 6.54 -0.93 16.64
N GLN A 49 6.33 0.23 17.26
CA GLN A 49 5.25 1.15 16.86
C GLN A 49 5.74 2.32 16.00
N HIS A 50 7.05 2.45 15.75
CA HIS A 50 7.60 3.53 14.94
C HIS A 50 7.45 3.26 13.44
N ILE A 51 7.72 2.02 13.01
CA ILE A 51 7.53 1.54 11.64
C ILE A 51 6.74 0.23 11.74
N SER A 52 5.43 0.38 11.87
CA SER A 52 4.53 -0.73 12.12
C SER A 52 4.35 -1.58 10.87
N HIS A 53 4.69 -2.86 10.98
CA HIS A 53 4.49 -3.89 9.95
C HIS A 53 3.95 -5.18 10.57
N ASP A 54 3.03 -5.83 9.85
CA ASP A 54 2.82 -7.28 9.98
C ASP A 54 3.74 -7.99 8.98
N LEU A 55 4.77 -8.66 9.50
CA LEU A 55 5.77 -9.35 8.69
C LEU A 55 5.20 -10.57 7.95
N LYS A 56 4.11 -11.16 8.42
CA LYS A 56 3.46 -12.28 7.73
C LYS A 56 2.78 -11.82 6.44
N GLN A 57 2.37 -10.56 6.39
CA GLN A 57 1.57 -10.01 5.28
C GLN A 57 2.33 -9.00 4.41
N ALA A 58 3.45 -8.46 4.89
CA ALA A 58 4.20 -7.38 4.22
C ALA A 58 4.53 -7.65 2.74
N LEU A 59 4.78 -8.92 2.37
CA LEU A 59 5.11 -9.32 1.00
C LEU A 59 3.97 -10.10 0.31
N SER A 60 2.81 -10.25 0.96
CA SER A 60 1.72 -11.11 0.47
C SER A 60 1.18 -10.70 -0.90
N TRP A 61 1.18 -9.41 -1.24
CA TRP A 61 0.73 -8.94 -2.56
C TRP A 61 1.69 -9.33 -3.68
N HIS A 62 2.99 -9.35 -3.41
CA HIS A 62 3.99 -9.78 -4.37
C HIS A 62 3.91 -11.29 -4.60
N ILE A 63 3.72 -12.07 -3.53
CA ILE A 63 3.49 -13.50 -3.60
C ILE A 63 2.22 -13.77 -4.43
N ARG A 64 1.13 -13.05 -4.17
CA ARG A 64 -0.12 -13.16 -4.94
C ARG A 64 0.09 -12.86 -6.42
N LEU A 65 0.78 -11.77 -6.74
CA LEU A 65 1.10 -11.41 -8.12
C LEU A 65 1.87 -12.54 -8.82
N GLN A 66 2.82 -13.18 -8.12
CA GLN A 66 3.57 -14.31 -8.66
C GLN A 66 2.70 -15.56 -8.87
N GLU A 67 1.70 -15.80 -8.01
CA GLU A 67 0.86 -17.00 -8.05
C GLU A 67 -0.34 -16.87 -8.99
N THR A 68 -0.91 -15.68 -9.12
CA THR A 68 -2.19 -15.45 -9.81
C THR A 68 -2.13 -14.39 -10.90
N ASP A 69 -0.95 -13.79 -11.15
CA ASP A 69 -0.77 -12.62 -12.04
C ASP A 69 -1.61 -11.39 -11.65
N LEU A 70 -2.15 -11.36 -10.43
CA LEU A 70 -2.99 -10.28 -9.92
C LEU A 70 -2.47 -9.75 -8.58
N LEU A 71 -2.33 -8.43 -8.46
CA LEU A 71 -1.96 -7.78 -7.21
C LEU A 71 -3.17 -7.65 -6.26
N HIS A 72 -4.30 -7.22 -6.83
CA HIS A 72 -5.60 -7.15 -6.16
C HIS A 72 -6.38 -8.45 -6.45
N PRO A 73 -6.91 -9.14 -5.42
CA PRO A 73 -7.54 -10.45 -5.58
C PRO A 73 -8.67 -10.47 -6.60
N ASP A 74 -9.42 -9.36 -6.72
CA ASP A 74 -10.63 -9.32 -7.56
C ASP A 74 -10.50 -8.44 -8.82
N HIS A 75 -9.32 -7.88 -9.12
CA HIS A 75 -9.19 -6.94 -10.25
C HIS A 75 -8.36 -7.54 -11.38
N GLN A 76 -8.97 -7.79 -12.54
CA GLN A 76 -8.24 -8.18 -13.75
C GLN A 76 -7.29 -7.07 -14.17
N THR A 77 -6.03 -7.39 -14.43
CA THR A 77 -5.09 -6.46 -15.05
C THR A 77 -5.64 -6.09 -16.43
N THR A 78 -5.94 -4.81 -16.65
CA THR A 78 -6.24 -4.32 -18.00
C THR A 78 -4.99 -4.52 -18.84
N THR A 79 -4.95 -5.61 -19.60
CA THR A 79 -4.02 -5.76 -20.72
C THR A 79 -4.35 -4.63 -21.69
N ARG A 80 -3.63 -3.51 -21.59
CA ARG A 80 -3.61 -2.51 -22.65
C ARG A 80 -2.99 -3.19 -23.86
N GLN A 81 -3.84 -3.59 -24.80
CA GLN A 81 -3.42 -3.87 -26.16
C GLN A 81 -2.78 -2.59 -26.71
N PHE A 82 -1.50 -2.67 -27.03
CA PHE A 82 -0.81 -1.70 -27.87
C PHE A 82 -0.92 -2.16 -29.33
#